data_AF-A0AAN1SIJ4-F1
#
_entry.id   AF-A0AAN1SIJ4-F1
#
_cell.length_a   1.000
_cell.length_b   1.000
_cell.length_c   1.000
_cell.angle_alpha   90.00
_cell.angle_beta   90.00
_cell.angle_gamma   90.00
#
_symmetry.space_group_name_H-M   'P 1'
#
loop_
_entity.id
_entity.type
_entity.pdbx_description
1 polymer ?
#
loop_
_entity_poly.entity_id
_entity_poly.type
_entity_poly.pdbx_seq_one_letter_code
_entity_poly.pdbx_strand_id
1 'polypeptide(L)'
;MLTIPIPKMYAILLDDNELKLVQLNMNMEVKNIDTIPISSIDAIKISGAVVKKVVVTTKDTKVKLAVKTLAVGIQKAQKEMIEKLGSLVK
;
A
#
# COMPACT_ATOMS: atom_id res chain seq x y z
N MET A 1 18.24 -21.22 11.65
CA MET A 1 18.38 -19.80 11.24
C MET A 1 16.99 -19.18 11.24
N LEU A 2 16.76 -18.13 12.03
CA LEU A 2 15.50 -17.37 12.00
C LEU A 2 15.56 -16.42 10.79
N THR A 3 14.91 -16.79 9.69
CA THR A 3 14.73 -15.90 8.54
C THR A 3 13.73 -14.81 8.93
N ILE A 4 14.24 -13.65 9.34
CA ILE A 4 13.42 -12.46 9.55
C ILE A 4 13.03 -11.94 8.15
N PRO A 5 11.73 -11.90 7.80
CA PRO A 5 11.32 -11.40 6.50
C PRO A 5 11.71 -9.93 6.37
N ILE A 6 12.50 -9.64 5.34
CA ILE A 6 12.94 -8.27 5.03
C ILE A 6 11.73 -7.49 4.51
N PRO A 7 11.47 -6.28 5.02
CA PRO A 7 10.43 -5.41 4.49
C PRO A 7 10.63 -5.18 2.99
N LYS A 8 9.56 -5.42 2.22
CA LYS A 8 9.54 -5.13 0.78
C LYS A 8 9.18 -3.67 0.53
N MET A 9 9.80 -3.07 -0.47
CA MET A 9 9.48 -1.72 -0.94
C MET A 9 8.46 -1.80 -2.08
N TYR A 10 7.46 -0.94 -2.03
CA TYR A 10 6.43 -0.85 -3.06
C TYR A 10 6.27 0.60 -3.52
N ALA A 11 6.28 0.81 -4.83
CA ALA A 11 5.64 1.97 -5.43
C ALA A 11 4.15 1.66 -5.64
N ILE A 12 3.29 2.61 -5.29
CA ILE A 12 1.83 2.43 -5.37
C ILE A 12 1.28 3.34 -6.44
N LEU A 13 0.47 2.75 -7.32
CA LEU A 13 -0.37 3.48 -8.27
C LEU A 13 -1.81 3.21 -7.90
N LEU A 14 -2.60 4.27 -7.74
CA LEU A 14 -3.98 4.20 -7.32
C LEU A 14 -4.83 5.10 -8.21
N ASP A 15 -5.71 4.49 -8.98
CA ASP A 15 -6.75 5.18 -9.73
C ASP A 15 -8.14 4.76 -9.22
N ASP A 16 -9.18 5.02 -10.01
CA ASP A 16 -10.57 4.75 -9.62
C ASP A 16 -10.98 3.30 -9.88
N ASN A 17 -10.18 2.55 -10.66
CA ASN A 17 -10.45 1.18 -11.09
C ASN A 17 -9.57 0.16 -10.37
N GLU A 18 -8.30 0.50 -10.11
CA GLU A 18 -7.32 -0.42 -9.56
C GLU A 18 -6.31 0.20 -8.59
N LEU A 19 -5.83 -0.65 -7.67
CA LEU A 19 -4.67 -0.44 -6.83
C LEU A 19 -3.54 -1.35 -7.34
N LYS A 20 -2.46 -0.76 -7.85
CA LYS A 20 -1.25 -1.46 -8.29
C LYS A 20 -0.13 -1.31 -7.27
N LEU A 21 0.46 -2.45 -6.91
CA LEU A 21 1.59 -2.57 -5.99
C LEU A 21 2.81 -3.03 -6.78
N VAL A 22 3.68 -2.09 -7.13
CA VAL A 22 4.92 -2.37 -7.85
C VAL A 22 6.02 -2.64 -6.84
N GLN A 23 6.36 -3.92 -6.65
CA GLN A 23 7.44 -4.32 -5.75
C GLN A 23 8.79 -3.98 -6.37
N LEU A 24 9.62 -3.26 -5.62
CA LEU A 24 10.98 -2.88 -6.03
C LEU A 24 12.03 -3.66 -5.23
N ASN A 25 13.16 -3.97 -5.86
CA ASN A 25 14.37 -4.40 -5.15
C ASN A 25 15.21 -3.18 -4.68
N MET A 26 16.34 -3.44 -4.03
CA MET A 26 17.23 -2.38 -3.54
C MET A 26 17.88 -1.54 -4.65
N ASN A 27 17.91 -2.06 -5.89
CA ASN A 27 18.42 -1.37 -7.08
C ASN A 27 17.31 -0.62 -7.83
N MET A 28 16.11 -0.49 -7.24
CA MET A 28 14.93 0.14 -7.86
C MET A 28 14.39 -0.59 -9.09
N GLU A 29 14.75 -1.86 -9.29
CA GLU A 29 14.22 -2.68 -10.36
C GLU A 29 12.89 -3.34 -9.94
N VAL A 30 11.98 -3.47 -10.90
CA VAL A 30 10.68 -4.11 -10.68
C VAL A 30 10.87 -5.60 -10.47
N LYS A 31 10.44 -6.10 -9.31
CA LYS A 31 10.46 -7.52 -8.94
C LYS A 31 9.12 -8.21 -9.18
N ASN A 32 8.02 -7.52 -8.90
CA ASN A 32 6.66 -8.03 -9.05
C ASN A 32 5.68 -6.86 -9.22
N ILE A 33 4.54 -7.10 -9.85
CA ILE A 33 3.43 -6.15 -9.92
C ILE A 33 2.17 -6.90 -9.52
N ASP A 34 1.59 -6.52 -8.39
CA ASP A 34 0.28 -7.02 -7.96
C ASP A 34 -0.79 -5.98 -8.29
N THR A 35 -1.85 -6.39 -8.98
CA THR A 35 -2.97 -5.52 -9.36
C THR A 35 -4.22 -5.95 -8.63
N ILE A 36 -4.84 -5.03 -7.90
CA ILE A 36 -6.05 -5.26 -7.11
C ILE A 36 -7.16 -4.36 -7.67
N PRO A 37 -8.17 -4.92 -8.35
CA PRO A 37 -9.34 -4.15 -8.76
C PRO A 37 -10.04 -3.56 -7.53
N ILE A 38 -10.41 -2.27 -7.57
CA ILE A 38 -11.10 -1.60 -6.46
C ILE A 38 -12.43 -2.29 -6.13
N SER A 39 -13.14 -2.78 -7.14
CA SER A 39 -14.38 -3.55 -6.98
C SER A 39 -14.23 -4.87 -6.21
N SER A 40 -13.01 -5.39 -6.07
CA SER A 40 -12.72 -6.63 -5.34
C SER A 40 -12.34 -6.40 -3.88
N ILE A 41 -12.25 -5.15 -3.44
CA ILE A 41 -11.83 -4.79 -2.09
C ILE A 41 -13.04 -4.87 -1.15
N ASP A 42 -12.97 -5.78 -0.18
CA ASP A 42 -14.01 -5.97 0.82
C ASP A 42 -13.88 -4.95 1.96
N ALA A 43 -12.65 -4.61 2.34
CA ALA A 43 -12.40 -3.68 3.44
C ALA A 43 -11.02 -3.03 3.36
N ILE A 44 -10.95 -1.75 3.73
CA ILE A 44 -9.70 -1.04 3.99
C ILE A 44 -9.69 -0.56 5.43
N LYS A 45 -8.62 -0.88 6.16
CA LYS A 45 -8.39 -0.39 7.54
C LYS A 45 -7.12 0.43 7.60
N ILE A 46 -7.26 1.68 8.03
CA ILE A 46 -6.13 2.61 8.23
C ILE A 46 -5.97 2.86 9.73
N SER A 47 -4.78 2.62 10.27
CA SER A 47 -4.49 2.87 11.69
C SER A 47 -3.05 3.37 11.92
N GLY A 48 -2.73 3.75 13.15
CA GLY A 48 -1.38 4.25 13.53
C GLY A 48 -1.27 5.77 13.47
N ALA A 49 -0.43 6.34 14.33
CA ALA A 49 -0.27 7.79 14.46
C ALA A 49 0.82 8.34 13.53
N VAL A 50 2.05 7.81 13.63
CA VAL A 50 3.24 8.30 12.91
C VAL A 50 3.49 7.52 11.62
N VAL A 51 3.42 6.20 11.70
CA VAL A 51 3.43 5.30 10.54
C VAL A 51 2.00 4.79 10.36
N LYS A 52 1.40 5.12 9.22
CA LYS A 52 0.07 4.67 8.88
C LYS A 52 0.14 3.24 8.38
N LYS A 53 -0.56 2.35 9.05
CA LYS A 53 -0.76 0.98 8.62
C LYS A 53 -2.04 0.93 7.80
N VAL A 54 -1.91 0.67 6.50
CA VAL A 54 -3.03 0.46 5.59
C VAL A 54 -3.17 -1.03 5.34
N VAL A 55 -4.34 -1.58 5.64
CA VAL A 55 -4.65 -2.99 5.40
C VAL A 55 -5.77 -3.08 4.39
N VAL A 56 -5.46 -3.60 3.20
CA VAL A 56 -6.43 -3.86 2.13
C VAL A 56 -6.78 -5.33 2.18
N THR A 57 -8.07 -5.64 2.34
CA THR A 57 -8.59 -7.00 2.38
C THR A 57 -9.47 -7.22 1.17
N THR A 58 -9.21 -8.30 0.47
CA THR A 58 -10.03 -8.85 -0.63
C THR A 58 -10.39 -10.28 -0.25
N LYS A 59 -11.24 -10.92 -1.05
CA LYS A 59 -11.64 -12.31 -0.87
C LYS A 59 -10.44 -13.27 -0.80
N ASP A 60 -9.42 -13.03 -1.63
CA ASP A 60 -8.31 -13.96 -1.84
C ASP A 60 -7.02 -13.51 -1.15
N THR A 61 -6.86 -12.22 -0.87
CA THR A 61 -5.61 -11.68 -0.31
C THR A 61 -5.81 -10.57 0.70
N LYS A 62 -4.82 -10.44 1.59
CA LYS A 62 -4.73 -9.38 2.59
C LYS A 62 -3.38 -8.70 2.52
N VAL A 63 -3.35 -7.50 1.94
CA VAL A 63 -2.15 -6.67 1.83
C VAL A 63 -2.02 -5.77 3.04
N LYS A 64 -0.81 -5.67 3.60
CA LYS A 64 -0.48 -4.78 4.71
C LYS A 64 0.64 -3.84 4.29
N LEU A 65 0.35 -2.55 4.23
CA LEU A 65 1.28 -1.49 3.85
C LEU A 65 1.62 -0.66 5.08
N ALA A 66 2.91 -0.38 5.26
CA ALA A 66 3.41 0.58 6.23
C ALA A 66 3.80 1.86 5.49
N VAL A 67 3.08 2.95 5.73
CA VAL A 67 3.24 4.23 5.04
C VAL A 67 3.78 5.27 6.03
N LYS A 68 4.97 5.80 5.75
CA LYS A 68 5.64 6.81 6.58
C LYS A 68 5.24 8.22 6.13
N THR A 69 4.08 8.69 6.56
CA THR A 69 3.47 9.97 6.16
C THR A 69 4.26 11.24 6.53
N LEU A 70 5.44 11.11 7.14
CA LEU A 70 6.37 12.20 7.45
C LEU A 70 7.65 12.14 6.59
N ALA A 71 7.70 11.29 5.58
CA ALA A 71 8.85 11.20 4.67
C ALA A 71 8.98 12.51 3.85
N VAL A 72 10.13 13.16 3.98
CA VAL A 72 10.46 14.40 3.26
C VAL A 72 10.42 14.17 1.75
N GLY A 73 9.87 15.12 1.00
CA GLY A 73 9.77 15.08 -0.47
C GLY A 73 8.54 14.35 -1.03
N ILE A 74 7.97 13.36 -0.31
CA ILE A 74 6.81 12.57 -0.81
C ILE A 74 5.60 12.59 0.13
N GLN A 75 5.67 13.36 1.22
CA GLN A 75 4.62 13.43 2.24
C GLN A 75 3.23 13.74 1.67
N LYS A 76 3.12 14.71 0.75
CA LYS A 76 1.83 15.11 0.16
C LYS A 76 1.19 13.94 -0.59
N ALA A 77 1.93 13.31 -1.51
CA ALA A 77 1.46 12.17 -2.27
C ALA A 77 1.04 10.99 -1.38
N GLN A 78 1.79 10.73 -0.30
CA GLN A 78 1.41 9.67 0.65
C GLN A 78 0.13 9.98 1.42
N LYS A 79 -0.11 11.25 1.79
CA LYS A 79 -1.35 11.66 2.45
C LYS A 79 -2.55 11.54 1.51
N GLU A 80 -2.44 12.08 0.30
CA GLU A 80 -3.49 12.00 -0.73
C GLU A 80 -3.85 10.55 -1.07
N MET A 81 -2.86 9.67 -1.21
CA MET A 81 -3.09 8.24 -1.41
C MET A 81 -3.88 7.60 -0.25
N ILE A 82 -3.52 7.92 1.00
CA ILE A 82 -4.22 7.39 2.17
C ILE A 82 -5.65 7.92 2.25
N GLU A 83 -5.87 9.20 1.97
CA GLU A 83 -7.19 9.82 1.93
C GLU A 83 -8.07 9.18 0.84
N LYS A 84 -7.52 8.99 -0.36
CA LYS A 84 -8.21 8.29 -1.46
C LYS A 84 -8.58 6.86 -1.06
N LEU A 85 -7.65 6.09 -0.50
CA LEU A 85 -7.95 4.75 0.02
C LEU A 85 -9.00 4.78 1.15
N GLY A 86 -8.98 5.81 2.00
CA GLY A 86 -9.98 6.02 3.04
C GLY A 86 -11.38 6.27 2.47
N SER A 87 -11.50 7.03 1.39
CA SER A 87 -12.79 7.30 0.73
C SER A 87 -13.41 6.09 0.03
N LEU A 88 -12.61 5.05 -0.25
CA LEU A 88 -13.08 3.79 -0.82
C LEU A 88 -13.71 2.85 0.23
N VAL A 89 -13.56 3.18 1.52
CA VAL A 89 -14.24 2.50 2.62
C VAL A 89 -15.69 2.96 2.67
N LYS A 90 -16.63 2.05 2.39
CA LYS A 90 -18.06 2.28 2.68
C LYS A 90 -18.35 2.12 4.17
#